data_AF-A0A2D4FF80-F1
#
_entry.id   AF-A0A2D4FF80-F1
#
_cell.length_a   1.000
_cell.length_b   1.000
_cell.length_c   1.000
_cell.angle_alpha   90.00
_cell.angle_beta   90.00
_cell.angle_gamma   90.00
#
_symmetry.space_group_name_H-M   'P 1'
#
loop_
_entity.id
_entity.type
_entity.pdbx_description
1 polymer ?
#
loop_
_entity_poly.entity_id
_entity_poly.type
_entity_poly.pdbx_seq_one_letter_code
_entity_poly.pdbx_strand_id
1 'polypeptide(L)'
;MNQLNNIMWPVMAQMAKEKIEEAAKQGKAVCVLDAAMLLEAGWTKMVHEVWTVIIPENEAIRRIIERDGLSSEAAKLRIESQMPNSQRVKHSHVVLCTMWEPEITHEMVDKAWALLQKRIKPEIDA
;
A
#
# COMPACT_ATOMS: atom_id res chain seq x y z
N MET A 1 2.68 0.52 -21.42
CA MET A 1 2.98 0.62 -19.96
C MET A 1 4.30 -0.02 -19.57
N ASN A 2 4.66 -1.21 -20.07
CA ASN A 2 5.84 -1.95 -19.59
C ASN A 2 7.21 -1.27 -19.83
N GLN A 3 7.40 -0.57 -20.95
CA GLN A 3 8.70 0.08 -21.23
C GLN A 3 9.04 1.19 -20.22
N LEU A 4 8.07 2.07 -19.91
CA LEU A 4 8.28 3.12 -18.91
C LEU A 4 8.53 2.53 -17.52
N ASN A 5 7.73 1.54 -17.13
CA ASN A 5 7.86 0.88 -15.83
C ASN A 5 9.25 0.22 -15.67
N ASN A 6 9.75 -0.46 -16.70
CA ASN A 6 11.06 -1.10 -16.68
C ASN A 6 12.22 -0.11 -16.52
N ILE A 7 12.06 1.13 -16.99
CA ILE A 7 13.06 2.19 -16.83
C ILE A 7 12.93 2.83 -15.45
N MET A 8 11.69 3.16 -15.04
CA MET A 8 11.44 3.97 -13.85
C MET A 8 11.51 3.18 -12.54
N TRP A 9 11.05 1.93 -12.52
CA TRP A 9 10.98 1.15 -11.27
C TRP A 9 12.34 0.91 -10.62
N PRO A 10 13.42 0.54 -11.33
CA PRO A 10 14.73 0.39 -10.70
C PRO A 10 15.23 1.68 -10.05
N VAL A 11 15.03 2.82 -10.71
CA VAL A 11 15.45 4.13 -10.21
C VAL A 11 14.63 4.51 -8.97
N MET A 12 13.31 4.35 -9.01
CA MET A 12 12.45 4.65 -7.85
C MET A 12 12.72 3.72 -6.67
N ALA A 13 13.00 2.44 -6.92
CA ALA A 13 13.38 1.48 -5.88
C ALA A 13 14.69 1.90 -5.20
N GLN A 14 15.68 2.35 -5.97
CA GLN A 14 16.95 2.85 -5.42
C GLN A 14 16.72 4.10 -4.56
N MET A 15 15.96 5.08 -5.07
CA MET A 15 15.62 6.29 -4.31
C MET A 15 14.85 5.99 -3.02
N ALA A 16 13.94 5.02 -3.06
CA ALA A 16 13.19 4.60 -1.88
C ALA A 16 14.11 3.94 -0.83
N LYS A 17 15.06 3.09 -1.25
CA LYS A 17 16.06 2.50 -0.34
C LYS A 17 16.92 3.55 0.34
N GLU A 18 17.42 4.52 -0.43
CA GLU A 18 18.23 5.62 0.12
C GLU A 18 17.47 6.42 1.19
N LYS A 19 16.19 6.73 0.92
CA LYS A 19 15.33 7.42 1.91
C LYS A 19 15.06 6.57 3.15
N ILE A 20 14.87 5.26 3.00
CA ILE A 20 14.69 4.33 4.13
C ILE A 20 15.95 4.29 4.99
N GLU A 21 17.13 4.20 4.36
CA GLU A 21 18.42 4.21 5.06
C GLU A 21 18.68 5.54 5.78
N GLU A 22 18.32 6.66 5.15
CA GLU A 22 18.42 7.99 5.79
C GLU A 22 17.51 8.08 7.02
N ALA A 23 16.25 7.66 6.90
CA ALA A 23 15.32 7.64 8.02
C ALA A 23 15.81 6.74 9.16
N ALA A 24 16.41 5.59 8.82
CA ALA A 24 17.03 4.70 9.80
C ALA A 24 18.21 5.38 10.53
N LYS A 25 19.08 6.11 9.81
CA LYS A 25 20.17 6.90 10.42
C LYS A 25 19.66 8.01 11.35
N GLN A 26 18.46 8.53 11.08
CA GLN A 26 17.76 9.48 11.95
C GLN A 26 17.04 8.82 13.14
N GLY A 27 17.18 7.51 13.34
CA GLY A 27 16.58 6.78 14.44
C GLY A 27 15.08 6.50 14.27
N LYS A 28 14.53 6.57 13.05
CA LYS A 28 13.13 6.20 12.80
C LYS A 28 12.98 4.68 12.88
N ALA A 29 12.08 4.21 13.75
CA ALA A 29 11.83 2.78 13.94
C ALA A 29 10.95 2.16 12.83
N VAL A 30 10.08 2.95 12.21
CA VAL A 30 9.14 2.49 11.17
C VAL A 30 9.11 3.48 10.01
N CYS A 31 9.17 2.96 8.79
CA CYS A 31 8.97 3.71 7.54
C CYS A 31 7.82 3.08 6.75
N VAL A 32 6.95 3.90 6.17
CA VAL A 32 5.86 3.44 5.30
C VAL A 32 6.20 3.79 3.86
N LEU A 33 6.31 2.76 3.00
CA LEU A 33 6.49 2.92 1.56
C LEU A 33 5.11 2.86 0.88
N ASP A 34 4.56 4.03 0.56
CA ASP A 34 3.31 4.12 -0.22
C ASP A 34 3.59 3.93 -1.72
N ALA A 35 3.08 2.85 -2.29
CA ALA A 35 3.27 2.52 -3.70
C ALA A 35 2.08 1.72 -4.25
N ALA A 36 1.35 2.31 -5.21
CA ALA A 36 0.17 1.69 -5.83
C ALA A 36 0.47 0.35 -6.54
N MET A 37 1.70 0.18 -7.03
CA MET A 37 2.19 -0.97 -7.80
C MET A 37 3.24 -1.79 -7.02
N LEU A 38 3.24 -1.73 -5.68
CA LEU A 38 4.27 -2.39 -4.85
C LEU A 38 4.42 -3.89 -5.16
N LEU A 39 3.28 -4.58 -5.31
CA LEU A 39 3.25 -6.03 -5.56
C LEU A 39 3.66 -6.34 -7.00
N GLU A 40 3.12 -5.59 -7.96
CA GLU A 40 3.39 -5.72 -9.39
C GLU A 40 4.86 -5.42 -9.74
N ALA A 41 5.49 -4.48 -9.02
CA ALA A 41 6.91 -4.14 -9.15
C ALA A 41 7.85 -5.09 -8.40
N GLY A 42 7.32 -6.05 -7.64
CA GLY A 42 8.12 -7.01 -6.86
C GLY A 42 8.89 -6.37 -5.70
N TRP A 43 8.43 -5.21 -5.21
CA TRP A 43 9.09 -4.46 -4.13
C TRP A 43 8.82 -5.02 -2.74
N THR A 44 8.13 -6.17 -2.65
CA THR A 44 7.94 -6.90 -1.39
C THR A 44 9.26 -7.24 -0.69
N LYS A 45 10.36 -7.39 -1.44
CA LYS A 45 11.70 -7.62 -0.89
C LYS A 45 12.30 -6.42 -0.14
N MET A 46 11.70 -5.24 -0.27
CA MET A 46 12.15 -4.00 0.39
C MET A 46 11.40 -3.71 1.69
N VAL A 47 10.38 -4.50 2.02
CA VAL A 47 9.49 -4.24 3.16
C VAL A 47 9.34 -5.49 4.01
N HIS A 48 9.11 -5.30 5.31
CA HIS A 48 8.87 -6.40 6.26
C HIS A 48 7.40 -6.84 6.27
N GLU A 49 6.48 -5.88 6.11
CA GLU A 49 5.04 -6.12 6.06
C GLU A 49 4.43 -5.38 4.86
N VAL A 50 3.43 -6.00 4.24
CA VAL A 50 2.62 -5.42 3.16
C VAL A 50 1.25 -5.09 3.72
N TRP A 51 0.87 -3.81 3.66
CA TRP A 51 -0.43 -3.33 4.10
C TRP A 51 -1.23 -2.92 2.87
N THR A 52 -2.38 -3.55 2.66
CA THR A 52 -3.25 -3.26 1.51
C THR A 52 -4.54 -2.61 1.97
N VAL A 53 -4.96 -1.56 1.28
CA VAL A 53 -6.29 -0.98 1.43
C VAL A 53 -7.19 -1.50 0.30
N ILE A 54 -8.34 -2.07 0.64
CA ILE A 54 -9.31 -2.58 -0.34
C ILE A 54 -10.68 -1.94 -0.18
N ILE A 55 -11.40 -1.85 -1.29
CA ILE A 55 -12.84 -1.57 -1.35
C ILE A 55 -13.44 -2.40 -2.50
N PRO A 56 -14.77 -2.65 -2.50
CA PRO A 56 -15.44 -3.27 -3.64
C PRO A 56 -15.15 -2.54 -4.96
N GLU A 57 -15.04 -3.29 -6.05
CA GLU A 57 -14.66 -2.75 -7.36
C GLU A 57 -15.65 -1.68 -7.86
N ASN A 58 -16.94 -1.90 -7.66
CA ASN A 58 -17.99 -0.94 -8.00
C ASN A 58 -17.82 0.39 -7.25
N GLU A 59 -17.42 0.36 -5.98
CA GLU A 59 -17.14 1.58 -5.20
C GLU A 59 -15.85 2.25 -5.68
N ALA A 60 -14.81 1.47 -6.02
CA ALA A 60 -13.58 2.02 -6.59
C ALA A 60 -13.84 2.76 -7.91
N ILE A 61 -14.62 2.15 -8.81
CA ILE A 61 -15.03 2.77 -10.08
C ILE A 61 -15.79 4.07 -9.83
N ARG A 62 -16.80 4.03 -8.94
CA ARG A 62 -17.58 5.21 -8.58
C ARG A 62 -16.69 6.35 -8.08
N ARG A 63 -15.79 6.08 -7.13
CA ARG A 63 -14.87 7.10 -6.58
C ARG A 63 -13.91 7.66 -7.62
N ILE A 64 -13.43 6.83 -8.56
CA ILE A 64 -12.58 7.29 -9.67
C ILE A 64 -13.35 8.25 -10.57
N ILE A 65 -14.60 7.94 -10.92
CA ILE A 65 -15.44 8.80 -11.76
C ILE A 65 -15.69 10.13 -11.05
N GLU A 66 -16.11 10.09 -9.77
CA GLU A 66 -16.42 11.30 -8.99
C GLU A 66 -15.18 12.20 -8.79
N ARG A 67 -14.01 11.62 -8.52
CA ARG A 67 -12.78 12.36 -8.24
C ARG A 67 -12.06 12.84 -9.50
N ASP A 68 -11.91 11.97 -10.50
CA ASP A 68 -11.06 12.20 -11.66
C ASP A 68 -11.86 12.63 -12.90
N GLY A 69 -13.20 12.61 -12.86
CA GLY A 69 -14.07 12.99 -13.98
C GLY A 69 -13.98 12.04 -15.19
N LEU A 70 -13.56 10.79 -14.96
CA LEU A 70 -13.39 9.79 -16.02
C LEU A 70 -14.72 9.16 -16.45
N SER A 71 -14.76 8.62 -17.68
CA SER A 71 -15.89 7.77 -18.08
C SER A 71 -15.87 6.44 -17.31
N SER A 72 -17.03 5.78 -17.25
CA SER A 72 -17.16 4.46 -16.63
C SER A 72 -16.19 3.43 -17.23
N GLU A 73 -16.01 3.47 -18.56
CA GLU A 73 -15.12 2.56 -19.29
C GLU A 73 -13.65 2.83 -18.94
N ALA A 74 -13.25 4.11 -18.88
CA ALA A 74 -11.89 4.49 -18.51
C ALA A 74 -11.57 4.13 -17.04
N ALA A 75 -12.53 4.31 -16.13
CA ALA A 75 -12.41 3.92 -14.73
C ALA A 75 -12.26 2.39 -14.57
N LYS A 76 -13.06 1.60 -15.29
CA LYS A 76 -12.97 0.13 -15.33
C LYS A 76 -11.61 -0.35 -15.84
N LEU A 77 -11.18 0.16 -17.01
CA LEU A 77 -9.88 -0.18 -17.59
C LEU A 77 -8.72 0.14 -16.64
N ARG A 78 -8.83 1.23 -15.87
CA ARG A 78 -7.84 1.59 -14.86
C ARG A 78 -7.78 0.59 -13.72
N ILE A 79 -8.92 0.10 -13.23
CA ILE A 79 -8.96 -0.92 -12.19
C ILE A 79 -8.46 -2.27 -12.72
N GLU A 80 -8.91 -2.67 -13.91
CA GLU A 80 -8.50 -3.93 -14.56
C GLU A 80 -7.01 -3.98 -14.92
N SER A 81 -6.37 -2.83 -15.10
CA SER A 81 -4.92 -2.74 -15.34
C SER A 81 -4.06 -3.08 -14.11
N GLN A 82 -4.66 -3.19 -12.93
CA GLN A 82 -3.98 -3.45 -11.67
C GLN A 82 -4.32 -4.84 -11.13
N MET A 83 -3.51 -5.31 -10.16
CA MET A 83 -3.77 -6.57 -9.48
C MET A 83 -5.13 -6.55 -8.74
N PRO A 84 -6.00 -7.56 -8.91
CA PRO A 84 -7.30 -7.61 -8.26
C PRO A 84 -7.17 -7.77 -6.74
N ASN A 85 -8.17 -7.29 -5.99
CA ASN A 85 -8.19 -7.33 -4.52
C ASN A 85 -7.87 -8.72 -3.95
N SER A 86 -8.41 -9.78 -4.55
CA SER A 86 -8.19 -11.16 -4.10
C SER A 86 -6.72 -11.57 -4.14
N GLN A 87 -5.96 -11.09 -5.13
CA GLN A 87 -4.51 -11.32 -5.19
C GLN A 87 -3.76 -10.41 -4.23
N ARG A 88 -4.15 -9.12 -4.12
CA ARG A 88 -3.52 -8.19 -3.17
C ARG A 88 -3.61 -8.70 -1.73
N VAL A 89 -4.79 -9.18 -1.32
CA VAL A 89 -5.04 -9.76 0.00
C VAL A 89 -4.17 -10.98 0.26
N LYS A 90 -3.97 -11.88 -0.72
CA LYS A 90 -3.12 -13.07 -0.58
C LYS A 90 -1.65 -12.73 -0.27
N HIS A 91 -1.18 -11.57 -0.71
CA HIS A 91 0.19 -11.11 -0.48
C HIS A 91 0.30 -10.08 0.67
N SER A 92 -0.78 -9.83 1.40
CA SER A 92 -0.84 -8.84 2.47
C SER A 92 -0.64 -9.45 3.85
N HIS A 93 0.02 -8.69 4.71
CA HIS A 93 0.16 -8.98 6.14
C HIS A 93 -0.97 -8.30 6.93
N VAL A 94 -1.37 -7.11 6.49
CA VAL A 94 -2.50 -6.35 7.04
C VAL A 94 -3.40 -5.90 5.89
N VAL A 95 -4.71 -6.03 6.08
CA VAL A 95 -5.71 -5.55 5.12
C VAL A 95 -6.61 -4.55 5.83
N LEU A 96 -6.76 -3.37 5.22
CA LEU A 96 -7.62 -2.29 5.67
C LEU A 96 -8.72 -2.04 4.64
N CYS A 97 -9.79 -1.36 5.05
CA CYS A 97 -10.92 -1.06 4.18
C CYS A 97 -11.37 0.39 4.39
N THR A 98 -11.68 1.11 3.31
CA THR A 98 -12.17 2.50 3.37
C THR A 98 -13.61 2.62 2.86
N MET A 99 -14.40 1.56 2.99
CA MET A 99 -15.80 1.51 2.53
C MET A 99 -16.72 2.37 3.40
N TRP A 100 -16.43 2.45 4.70
CA TRP A 100 -17.24 3.17 5.69
C TRP A 100 -16.76 4.61 5.91
N GLU A 101 -17.36 5.26 6.89
CA GLU A 101 -17.02 6.60 7.34
C GLU A 101 -15.53 6.70 7.73
N PRO A 102 -14.90 7.88 7.55
CA PRO A 102 -13.48 8.09 7.85
C PRO A 102 -13.08 7.65 9.27
N GLU A 103 -13.96 7.85 10.25
CA GLU A 103 -13.76 7.48 11.65
C GLU A 103 -13.50 5.98 11.80
N ILE A 104 -14.24 5.14 11.07
CA ILE A 104 -14.07 3.69 11.08
C ILE A 104 -12.70 3.31 10.49
N THR A 105 -12.24 4.03 9.47
CA THR A 105 -10.89 3.84 8.91
C THR A 105 -9.81 4.22 9.92
N HIS A 106 -9.98 5.33 10.64
CA HIS A 106 -9.06 5.74 11.69
C HIS A 106 -8.92 4.67 12.77
N GLU A 107 -10.04 4.14 13.28
CA GLU A 107 -10.03 3.06 14.27
C GLU A 107 -9.31 1.81 13.77
N MET A 108 -9.51 1.42 12.50
CA MET A 108 -8.81 0.28 11.90
C MET A 108 -7.30 0.50 11.83
N VAL A 109 -6.87 1.70 11.43
CA VAL A 109 -5.45 2.06 11.35
C VAL A 109 -4.83 2.08 12.75
N ASP A 110 -5.50 2.69 13.73
CA ASP A 110 -5.01 2.77 15.11
C ASP A 110 -4.84 1.38 15.73
N LYS A 111 -5.82 0.49 15.52
CA LYS A 111 -5.73 -0.90 15.96
C LYS A 111 -4.58 -1.63 15.28
N ALA A 112 -4.43 -1.49 13.97
CA ALA A 112 -3.35 -2.14 13.22
C ALA A 112 -1.98 -1.61 13.67
N TRP A 113 -1.85 -0.31 13.90
CA TRP A 113 -0.65 0.35 14.40
C TRP A 113 -0.28 -0.13 15.81
N ALA A 114 -1.25 -0.17 16.74
CA ALA A 114 -1.01 -0.67 18.08
C ALA A 114 -0.52 -2.13 18.10
N LEU A 115 -1.06 -2.97 17.20
CA LEU A 115 -0.60 -4.34 17.03
C LEU A 115 0.81 -4.42 16.43
N LEU A 116 1.14 -3.57 15.44
CA LEU A 116 2.50 -3.48 14.90
C LEU A 116 3.50 -3.10 16.00
N GLN A 117 3.19 -2.07 16.79
CA GLN A 117 4.03 -1.62 17.90
C GLN A 117 4.31 -2.74 18.91
N LYS A 118 3.35 -3.63 19.16
CA LYS A 118 3.55 -4.82 20.01
C LYS A 118 4.48 -5.85 19.37
N ARG A 119 4.40 -6.07 18.05
CA ARG A 119 5.23 -7.04 17.33
C ARG A 119 6.69 -6.60 17.19
N ILE A 120 6.93 -5.29 17.04
CA ILE A 120 8.29 -4.76 16.80
C ILE A 120 9.03 -4.38 18.08
N LYS A 121 8.35 -4.36 19.24
CA LYS A 121 9.04 -4.24 20.52
C LYS A 121 9.76 -5.55 20.80
N PRO A 122 11.07 -5.53 21.11
CA PRO A 122 11.73 -6.72 21.62
C PRO A 122 11.04 -7.15 22.92
N GLU A 123 10.90 -8.46 23.14
CA GLU A 123 10.66 -9.01 24.48
C GLU A 123 11.83 -8.58 25.36
N ILE A 124 11.69 -7.44 26.01
CA ILE A 124 12.45 -7.12 27.21
C ILE A 124 11.61 -7.75 28.31
N ASP A 125 12.15 -8.83 28.89
CA ASP A 125 11.72 -9.60 30.07
C ASP A 125 11.31 -11.06 29.78
N ALA A 126 12.33 -11.93 29.70
CA ALA A 126 12.29 -13.32 30.19
C ALA A 126 13.67 -13.69 30.76
#